data_AF-U4UPV4-F1
#
_entry.id   AF-U4UPV4-F1
#
_cell.length_a   1.000
_cell.length_b   1.000
_cell.length_c   1.000
_cell.angle_alpha   90.00
_cell.angle_beta   90.00
_cell.angle_gamma   90.00
#
_symmetry.space_group_name_H-M   'P 1'
#
loop_
_entity.id
_entity.type
_entity.pdbx_description
1 polymer ?
#
loop_
_entity_poly.entity_id
_entity_poly.type
_entity_poly.pdbx_seq_one_letter_code
_entity_poly.pdbx_strand_id
1 'polypeptide(L)'
;MRDIARVEKCFEEVEQFTECCKVNNLLMVVKCRNQNSALKECLTKWYNDEEFKERYMLAATSVLQQKATDIRNQKVNWQSYFQSQMISQEDFNFIVAFDVNDSQNKVALLRRDRTQAAQTLLNLLGHVSKDQTLQYILVLVDDMLQEDRSRVEIFHEYATLRKEPMWAPFLNLLNRQDGFITNMTSRIIAKIACWSHTPMERSDLHFYLTWLKDQLKSQNNEYIQSVARCLQMMLRIDDYRFAFVSVDGISTLLSVLAGRVNFQVQYQLIFCLWVLTFNPLLAEKMNKFNVIPILADILSDSVKEKVTRIILAVFRNLIEKPEDAQVAKEHCISMVQSKVLKQLQILEQRKCDDEDITADVEFLSEKLHSSVQDLSSFDEYATEVKSGRLEWSPVHKSKFWRENAQRLNEKNYELLRILIHLLETSKDPLVLSVASFDIGEYVRHYPRGKHVIEQLGGKTLVMQLLGHEDPNVRYEALLAVQKLMVHNWEYLGRQLEQDTGADKGVSKGGSQVAGKA
;
A
#
# COMPACT_ATOMS: atom_id res chain seq x y z
N MET A 1 -8.69 -20.62 16.02
CA MET A 1 -7.42 -21.10 15.41
C MET A 1 -7.14 -22.54 15.83
N ARG A 2 -7.10 -22.82 17.15
CA ARG A 2 -6.95 -24.20 17.65
C ARG A 2 -8.08 -25.14 17.17
N ASP A 3 -9.33 -24.71 17.17
CA ASP A 3 -10.43 -25.55 16.70
C ASP A 3 -10.42 -25.80 15.18
N ILE A 4 -9.95 -24.83 14.39
CA ILE A 4 -9.75 -25.02 12.94
C ILE A 4 -8.56 -25.95 12.68
N ALA A 5 -7.44 -25.78 13.40
CA ALA A 5 -6.30 -26.68 13.31
C ALA A 5 -6.68 -28.13 13.67
N ARG A 6 -7.56 -28.32 14.67
CA ARG A 6 -8.12 -29.64 15.02
C ARG A 6 -8.89 -30.29 13.87
N VAL A 7 -9.63 -29.52 13.09
CA VAL A 7 -10.49 -30.03 12.01
C VAL A 7 -9.73 -30.20 10.70
N GLU A 8 -8.87 -29.25 10.34
CA GLU A 8 -8.23 -29.21 9.01
C GLU A 8 -6.84 -29.83 8.96
N LYS A 9 -6.11 -29.85 10.09
CA LYS A 9 -4.66 -30.14 10.09
C LYS A 9 -4.23 -31.23 11.06
N CYS A 10 -4.90 -31.34 12.19
CA CYS A 10 -4.61 -32.31 13.25
C CYS A 10 -5.75 -33.33 13.42
N PHE A 11 -6.44 -33.68 12.34
CA PHE A 11 -7.64 -34.52 12.42
C PHE A 11 -7.31 -35.92 12.93
N GLU A 12 -6.17 -36.48 12.52
CA GLU A 12 -5.70 -37.80 12.95
C GLU A 12 -5.38 -37.81 14.45
N GLU A 13 -4.67 -36.79 14.95
CA GLU A 13 -4.34 -36.67 16.37
C GLU A 13 -5.58 -36.42 17.23
N VAL A 14 -6.58 -35.70 16.71
CA VAL A 14 -7.88 -35.52 17.36
C VAL A 14 -8.63 -36.84 17.43
N GLU A 15 -8.64 -37.63 16.36
CA GLU A 15 -9.28 -38.94 16.32
C GLU A 15 -8.64 -39.92 17.31
N GLN A 16 -7.32 -40.05 17.29
CA GLN A 16 -6.56 -40.91 18.20
C GLN A 16 -6.74 -40.52 19.67
N PHE A 17 -6.74 -39.21 19.97
CA PHE A 17 -7.02 -38.73 21.32
C PHE A 17 -8.47 -39.03 21.74
N THR A 18 -9.43 -38.84 20.84
CA THR A 18 -10.86 -39.10 21.09
C THR A 18 -11.12 -40.58 21.33
N GLU A 19 -10.49 -41.47 20.55
CA GLU A 19 -10.58 -42.91 20.73
C GLU A 19 -9.97 -43.35 22.06
N CYS A 20 -8.80 -42.83 22.42
CA CYS A 20 -8.20 -43.11 23.73
C CYS A 20 -9.10 -42.66 24.90
N CYS A 21 -9.74 -41.50 24.77
CA CYS A 21 -10.68 -40.98 25.78
C CYS A 21 -11.90 -41.88 25.91
N LYS A 22 -12.46 -42.38 24.79
CA LYS A 22 -13.58 -43.32 24.80
C LYS A 22 -13.24 -44.63 25.53
N VAL A 23 -12.02 -45.15 25.33
CA VAL A 23 -11.57 -46.40 25.97
C VAL A 23 -11.29 -46.23 27.46
N ASN A 24 -10.69 -45.11 27.87
CA ASN A 24 -10.17 -44.94 29.22
C ASN A 24 -11.06 -44.12 30.16
N ASN A 25 -12.11 -43.47 29.65
CA ASN A 25 -13.12 -42.71 30.38
C ASN A 25 -12.52 -41.92 31.57
N LEU A 26 -12.82 -42.28 32.83
CA LEU A 26 -12.31 -41.59 34.02
C LEU A 26 -10.77 -41.59 34.18
N LEU A 27 -10.05 -42.52 33.56
CA LEU A 27 -8.59 -42.63 33.60
C LEU A 27 -7.90 -41.93 32.40
N MET A 28 -8.66 -41.26 31.52
CA MET A 28 -8.13 -40.62 30.31
C MET A 28 -6.97 -39.65 30.57
N VAL A 29 -7.01 -38.91 31.68
CA VAL A 29 -5.99 -37.89 32.02
C VAL A 29 -4.61 -38.51 32.26
N VAL A 30 -4.57 -39.76 32.70
CA VAL A 30 -3.32 -40.50 32.96
C VAL A 30 -2.95 -41.37 31.77
N LYS A 31 -3.91 -42.12 31.22
CA LYS A 31 -3.66 -43.13 30.18
C LYS A 31 -3.55 -42.57 28.76
N CYS A 32 -4.13 -41.40 28.48
CA CYS A 32 -4.09 -40.76 27.16
C CYS A 32 -3.07 -39.62 27.07
N ARG A 33 -2.07 -39.59 27.97
CA ARG A 33 -1.04 -38.55 27.97
C ARG A 33 -0.27 -38.47 26.66
N ASN A 34 0.07 -39.61 26.07
CA ASN A 34 0.85 -39.65 24.83
C ASN A 34 0.05 -39.06 23.66
N GLN A 35 -1.21 -39.47 23.50
CA GLN A 35 -2.11 -38.92 22.47
C GLN A 35 -2.39 -37.43 22.70
N ASN A 36 -2.53 -37.01 23.97
CA ASN A 36 -2.71 -35.60 24.32
C ASN A 36 -1.46 -34.75 24.01
N SER A 37 -0.26 -35.30 24.26
CA SER A 37 1.00 -34.63 23.93
C SER A 37 1.16 -34.48 22.42
N ALA A 38 0.90 -35.54 21.63
CA ALA A 38 0.94 -35.49 20.18
C ALA A 38 -0.06 -34.46 19.61
N LEU A 39 -1.30 -34.44 20.11
CA LEU A 39 -2.29 -33.44 19.75
C LEU A 39 -1.84 -32.01 20.10
N LYS A 40 -1.24 -31.81 21.28
CA LYS A 40 -0.71 -30.49 21.68
C LYS A 40 0.46 -30.05 20.81
N GLU A 41 1.36 -30.95 20.44
CA GLU A 41 2.49 -30.67 19.55
C GLU A 41 1.99 -30.27 18.15
N CYS A 42 1.05 -31.03 17.57
CA CYS A 42 0.43 -30.67 16.30
C CYS A 42 -0.24 -29.29 16.37
N LEU A 43 -1.05 -29.04 17.40
CA LEU A 43 -1.72 -27.75 17.56
C LEU A 43 -0.75 -26.60 17.80
N THR A 44 0.35 -26.83 18.53
CA THR A 44 1.37 -25.81 18.79
C THR A 44 2.15 -25.48 17.53
N LYS A 45 2.48 -26.49 16.71
CA LYS A 45 3.10 -26.31 15.39
C LYS A 45 2.27 -25.37 14.52
N TRP A 46 0.98 -25.67 14.32
CA TRP A 46 0.10 -24.84 13.50
C TRP A 46 -0.27 -23.51 14.15
N TYR A 47 -0.27 -23.43 15.48
CA TYR A 47 -0.43 -22.15 16.17
C TYR A 47 0.77 -21.23 15.94
N ASN A 48 1.98 -21.77 15.79
CA ASN A 48 3.19 -20.98 15.55
C ASN A 48 3.48 -20.75 14.07
N ASP A 49 2.87 -21.53 13.18
CA ASP A 49 2.99 -21.38 11.72
C ASP A 49 2.39 -20.04 11.25
N GLU A 50 3.25 -19.15 10.76
CA GLU A 50 2.86 -17.79 10.35
C GLU A 50 1.93 -17.79 9.13
N GLU A 51 2.05 -18.75 8.20
CA GLU A 51 1.14 -18.86 7.06
C GLU A 51 -0.26 -19.29 7.50
N PHE A 52 -0.34 -20.24 8.43
CA PHE A 52 -1.60 -20.71 9.01
C PHE A 52 -2.26 -19.63 9.89
N LYS A 53 -1.47 -18.91 10.69
CA LYS A 53 -1.93 -17.72 11.43
C LYS A 53 -2.48 -16.66 10.48
N GLU A 54 -1.76 -16.33 9.41
CA GLU A 54 -2.22 -15.30 8.46
C GLU A 54 -3.48 -15.77 7.74
N ARG A 55 -3.55 -17.03 7.30
CA ARG A 55 -4.75 -17.64 6.71
C ARG A 55 -5.95 -17.62 7.66
N TYR A 56 -5.74 -17.95 8.94
CA TYR A 56 -6.78 -17.91 9.96
C TYR A 56 -7.25 -16.49 10.26
N MET A 57 -6.31 -15.55 10.45
CA MET A 57 -6.63 -14.15 10.68
C MET A 57 -7.41 -13.57 9.50
N LEU A 58 -7.00 -13.87 8.26
CA LEU A 58 -7.73 -13.51 7.05
C LEU A 58 -9.15 -14.09 7.03
N ALA A 59 -9.32 -15.36 7.40
CA ALA A 59 -10.64 -15.98 7.48
C ALA A 59 -11.52 -15.38 8.59
N ALA A 60 -10.91 -14.99 9.72
CA ALA A 60 -11.58 -14.41 10.86
C ALA A 60 -11.92 -12.92 10.67
N THR A 61 -11.20 -12.17 9.83
CA THR A 61 -11.43 -10.72 9.62
C THR A 61 -12.10 -10.39 8.30
N SER A 62 -12.27 -11.35 7.38
CA SER A 62 -12.93 -11.14 6.10
C SER A 62 -14.43 -11.41 6.18
N VAL A 63 -15.24 -10.38 5.94
CA VAL A 63 -16.71 -10.47 5.84
C VAL A 63 -17.14 -11.51 4.81
N LEU A 64 -16.43 -11.60 3.68
CA LEU A 64 -16.73 -12.57 2.61
C LEU A 64 -16.55 -14.01 3.11
N GLN A 65 -15.47 -14.29 3.84
CA GLN A 65 -15.18 -15.65 4.30
C GLN A 65 -16.11 -16.08 5.44
N GLN A 66 -16.48 -15.15 6.33
CA GLN A 66 -17.49 -15.39 7.37
C GLN A 66 -18.83 -15.77 6.73
N LYS A 67 -19.36 -14.92 5.83
CA LYS A 67 -20.61 -15.19 5.11
C LYS A 67 -20.56 -16.50 4.32
N ALA A 68 -19.42 -16.80 3.67
CA ALA A 68 -19.25 -18.06 2.94
C ALA A 68 -19.38 -19.27 3.86
N THR A 69 -18.87 -19.18 5.09
CA THR A 69 -18.98 -20.25 6.10
C THR A 69 -20.43 -20.46 6.53
N ASP A 70 -21.20 -19.39 6.71
CA ASP A 70 -22.62 -19.49 7.03
C ASP A 70 -23.43 -20.09 5.87
N ILE A 71 -23.09 -19.71 4.63
CA ILE A 71 -23.74 -20.22 3.42
C ILE A 71 -23.46 -21.71 3.21
N ARG A 72 -22.25 -22.22 3.52
CA ARG A 72 -21.93 -23.66 3.44
C ARG A 72 -22.88 -24.54 4.27
N ASN A 73 -23.40 -24.01 5.37
CA ASN A 73 -24.32 -24.73 6.26
C ASN A 73 -25.77 -24.73 5.77
N GLN A 74 -26.09 -23.99 4.71
CA GLN A 74 -27.42 -23.97 4.12
C GLN A 74 -27.66 -25.22 3.27
N LYS A 75 -28.94 -25.59 3.10
CA LYS A 75 -29.35 -26.66 2.21
C LYS A 75 -30.21 -26.09 1.09
N VAL A 76 -29.86 -26.42 -0.15
CA VAL A 76 -30.64 -26.05 -1.33
C VAL A 76 -31.55 -27.21 -1.72
N ASN A 77 -32.82 -26.93 -1.94
CA ASN A 77 -33.76 -27.93 -2.46
C ASN A 77 -33.68 -27.98 -3.99
N TRP A 78 -32.74 -28.75 -4.53
CA TRP A 78 -32.59 -28.91 -5.99
C TRP A 78 -33.84 -29.47 -6.68
N GLN A 79 -34.62 -30.29 -5.96
CA GLN A 79 -35.85 -30.90 -6.49
C GLN A 79 -36.88 -29.84 -6.89
N SER A 80 -37.01 -28.74 -6.14
CA SER A 80 -37.96 -27.68 -6.49
C SER A 80 -37.58 -26.94 -7.77
N TYR A 81 -36.27 -26.76 -8.00
CA TYR A 81 -35.78 -26.14 -9.24
C TYR A 81 -35.96 -27.05 -10.45
N PHE A 82 -35.82 -28.36 -10.26
CA PHE A 82 -36.09 -29.32 -11.31
C PHE A 82 -37.59 -29.40 -11.65
N GLN A 83 -38.44 -29.48 -10.63
CA GLN A 83 -39.90 -29.50 -10.81
C GLN A 83 -40.44 -28.22 -11.45
N SER A 84 -39.82 -27.07 -11.19
CA SER A 84 -40.16 -25.80 -11.84
C SER A 84 -39.55 -25.61 -13.23
N GLN A 85 -38.88 -26.62 -13.79
CA GLN A 85 -38.21 -26.59 -15.09
C GLN A 85 -37.12 -25.51 -15.23
N MET A 86 -36.56 -25.04 -14.10
CA MET A 86 -35.47 -24.06 -14.09
C MET A 86 -34.10 -24.70 -14.39
N ILE A 87 -33.99 -26.01 -14.18
CA ILE A 87 -32.77 -26.79 -14.42
C ILE A 87 -33.12 -28.06 -15.20
N SER A 88 -32.22 -28.50 -16.07
CA SER A 88 -32.43 -29.72 -16.86
C SER A 88 -32.29 -30.99 -16.01
N GLN A 89 -32.72 -32.14 -16.54
CA GLN A 89 -32.53 -33.44 -15.88
C GLN A 89 -31.04 -33.76 -15.68
N GLU A 90 -30.20 -33.42 -16.66
CA GLU A 90 -28.75 -33.62 -16.62
C GLU A 90 -28.11 -32.77 -15.52
N ASP A 91 -28.47 -31.48 -15.46
CA ASP A 91 -28.01 -30.54 -14.44
C ASP A 91 -28.48 -30.96 -13.03
N PHE A 92 -29.72 -31.42 -12.91
CA PHE A 92 -30.27 -31.92 -11.64
C PHE A 92 -29.53 -33.17 -11.17
N ASN A 93 -29.30 -34.15 -12.05
CA ASN A 93 -28.58 -35.38 -11.71
C ASN A 93 -27.15 -35.08 -11.26
N PHE A 94 -26.47 -34.16 -11.95
CA PHE A 94 -25.11 -33.76 -11.60
C PHE A 94 -25.07 -33.04 -10.25
N ILE A 95 -25.89 -32.00 -10.05
CA ILE A 95 -25.80 -31.16 -8.85
C ILE A 95 -26.16 -31.94 -7.58
N VAL A 96 -27.12 -32.87 -7.64
CA VAL A 96 -27.47 -33.72 -6.51
C VAL A 96 -26.34 -34.70 -6.17
N ALA A 97 -25.63 -35.22 -7.17
CA ALA A 97 -24.47 -36.08 -6.95
C ALA A 97 -23.24 -35.31 -6.46
N PHE A 98 -23.11 -34.03 -6.83
CA PHE A 98 -22.01 -33.16 -6.46
C PHE A 98 -22.19 -32.52 -5.08
N ASP A 99 -23.42 -32.13 -4.73
CA ASP A 99 -23.78 -31.47 -3.46
C ASP A 99 -23.96 -32.46 -2.30
N VAL A 100 -22.89 -33.23 -2.04
CA VAL A 100 -22.82 -34.21 -0.95
C VAL A 100 -21.59 -33.95 -0.09
N ASN A 101 -21.61 -34.33 1.19
CA ASN A 101 -20.45 -34.16 2.09
C ASN A 101 -19.44 -35.32 1.96
N ASP A 102 -19.03 -35.64 0.72
CA ASP A 102 -18.04 -36.67 0.41
C ASP A 102 -17.02 -36.13 -0.62
N SER A 103 -15.83 -35.78 -0.14
CA SER A 103 -14.76 -35.22 -0.98
C SER A 103 -14.23 -36.24 -2.02
N GLN A 104 -14.19 -37.53 -1.68
CA GLN A 104 -13.68 -38.55 -2.61
C GLN A 104 -14.65 -38.75 -3.79
N ASN A 105 -15.95 -38.82 -3.49
CA ASN A 105 -16.98 -38.89 -4.53
C ASN A 105 -16.97 -37.65 -5.42
N LYS A 106 -16.83 -36.43 -4.87
CA LYS A 106 -16.69 -35.20 -5.67
C LYS A 106 -15.51 -35.25 -6.63
N VAL A 107 -14.34 -35.69 -6.14
CA VAL A 107 -13.14 -35.83 -6.98
C VAL A 107 -13.37 -36.83 -8.11
N ALA A 108 -13.99 -37.98 -7.82
CA ALA A 108 -14.30 -39.00 -8.83
C ALA A 108 -15.31 -38.47 -9.87
N LEU A 109 -16.36 -37.79 -9.42
CA LEU A 109 -17.39 -37.18 -10.27
C LEU A 109 -16.80 -36.11 -11.19
N LEU A 110 -15.99 -35.19 -10.66
CA LEU A 110 -15.32 -34.15 -11.45
C LEU A 110 -14.32 -34.73 -12.45
N ARG A 111 -13.66 -35.85 -12.15
CA ARG A 111 -12.77 -36.52 -13.11
C ARG A 111 -13.53 -37.19 -14.25
N ARG A 112 -14.68 -37.81 -13.94
CA ARG A 112 -15.51 -38.53 -14.91
C ARG A 112 -16.29 -37.57 -15.82
N ASP A 113 -16.94 -36.58 -15.22
CA ASP A 113 -17.97 -35.76 -15.86
C ASP A 113 -17.56 -34.26 -15.93
N ARG A 114 -16.31 -33.98 -16.32
CA ARG A 114 -15.73 -32.61 -16.38
C ARG A 114 -16.62 -31.62 -17.13
N THR A 115 -17.00 -31.95 -18.36
CA THR A 115 -17.81 -31.08 -19.23
C THR A 115 -19.19 -30.82 -18.64
N GLN A 116 -19.82 -31.85 -18.06
CA GLN A 116 -21.13 -31.70 -17.39
C GLN A 116 -21.01 -30.84 -16.14
N ALA A 117 -19.89 -30.91 -15.40
CA ALA A 117 -19.65 -30.08 -14.23
C ALA A 117 -19.65 -28.58 -14.59
N ALA A 118 -18.87 -28.19 -15.61
CA ALA A 118 -18.86 -26.82 -16.11
C ALA A 118 -20.25 -26.40 -16.60
N GLN A 119 -20.90 -27.22 -17.43
CA GLN A 119 -22.22 -26.95 -17.97
C GLN A 119 -23.24 -26.68 -16.87
N THR A 120 -23.32 -27.61 -15.90
CA THR A 120 -24.27 -27.52 -14.79
C THR A 120 -24.03 -26.26 -13.96
N LEU A 121 -22.79 -25.99 -13.56
CA LEU A 121 -22.46 -24.84 -12.72
C LEU A 121 -22.73 -23.51 -13.45
N LEU A 122 -22.39 -23.41 -14.74
CA LEU A 122 -22.65 -22.21 -15.54
C LEU A 122 -24.15 -22.00 -15.82
N ASN A 123 -24.89 -23.08 -16.14
CA ASN A 123 -26.34 -23.02 -16.32
C ASN A 123 -27.05 -22.60 -15.03
N LEU A 124 -26.62 -23.12 -13.89
CA LEU A 124 -27.17 -22.75 -12.59
C LEU A 124 -26.92 -21.27 -12.29
N LEU A 125 -25.71 -20.75 -12.58
CA LEU A 125 -25.40 -19.33 -12.42
C LEU A 125 -26.21 -18.43 -13.36
N GLY A 126 -26.55 -18.91 -14.56
CA GLY A 126 -27.32 -18.17 -15.56
C GLY A 126 -28.83 -18.20 -15.35
N HIS A 127 -29.40 -19.35 -14.99
CA HIS A 127 -30.85 -19.56 -14.93
C HIS A 127 -31.43 -19.31 -13.54
N VAL A 128 -30.68 -19.52 -12.46
CA VAL A 128 -31.20 -19.32 -11.11
C VAL A 128 -31.23 -17.83 -10.77
N SER A 129 -32.42 -17.29 -10.51
CA SER A 129 -32.59 -15.87 -10.15
C SER A 129 -32.50 -15.60 -8.65
N LYS A 130 -32.73 -16.62 -7.80
CA LYS A 130 -32.77 -16.48 -6.34
C LYS A 130 -31.36 -16.27 -5.76
N ASP A 131 -31.15 -15.11 -5.13
CA ASP A 131 -29.83 -14.71 -4.61
C ASP A 131 -29.24 -15.72 -3.61
N GLN A 132 -30.03 -16.23 -2.66
CA GLN A 132 -29.55 -17.26 -1.71
C GLN A 132 -28.98 -18.51 -2.41
N THR A 133 -29.59 -18.94 -3.51
CA THR A 133 -29.12 -20.11 -4.25
C THR A 133 -27.90 -19.77 -5.09
N LEU A 134 -27.83 -18.58 -5.69
CA LEU A 134 -26.63 -18.11 -6.37
C LEU A 134 -25.44 -17.98 -5.42
N GLN A 135 -25.65 -17.42 -4.22
CA GLN A 135 -24.63 -17.36 -3.16
C GLN A 135 -24.09 -18.77 -2.84
N TYR A 136 -24.98 -19.76 -2.70
CA TYR A 136 -24.61 -21.14 -2.46
C TYR A 136 -23.81 -21.77 -3.61
N ILE A 137 -24.28 -21.59 -4.85
CA ILE A 137 -23.58 -22.10 -6.04
C ILE A 137 -22.18 -21.48 -6.14
N LEU A 138 -22.04 -20.18 -5.90
CA LEU A 138 -20.73 -19.52 -5.92
C LEU A 138 -19.80 -20.06 -4.83
N VAL A 139 -20.31 -20.36 -3.63
CA VAL A 139 -19.52 -21.02 -2.58
C VAL A 139 -19.08 -22.42 -3.01
N LEU A 140 -19.98 -23.22 -3.62
CA LEU A 140 -19.63 -24.53 -4.17
C LEU A 140 -18.53 -24.44 -5.23
N VAL A 141 -18.61 -23.46 -6.14
CA VAL A 141 -17.57 -23.21 -7.16
C VAL A 141 -16.25 -22.77 -6.50
N ASP A 142 -16.29 -21.84 -5.54
CA ASP A 142 -15.09 -21.35 -4.86
C ASP A 142 -14.37 -22.47 -4.10
N ASP A 143 -15.13 -23.33 -3.40
CA ASP A 143 -14.62 -24.49 -2.67
C ASP A 143 -14.05 -25.54 -3.62
N MET A 144 -14.76 -25.84 -4.72
CA MET A 144 -14.29 -26.74 -5.77
C MET A 144 -12.90 -26.30 -6.28
N LEU A 145 -12.73 -25.02 -6.57
CA LEU A 145 -11.45 -24.47 -7.06
C LEU A 145 -10.39 -24.40 -5.95
N GLN A 146 -10.80 -24.17 -4.70
CA GLN A 146 -9.89 -24.07 -3.56
C GLN A 146 -9.24 -25.42 -3.22
N GLU A 147 -9.98 -26.52 -3.35
CA GLU A 147 -9.50 -27.89 -3.12
C GLU A 147 -8.41 -28.31 -4.11
N ASP A 148 -8.55 -27.92 -5.39
CA ASP A 148 -7.57 -28.24 -6.44
C ASP A 148 -7.57 -27.14 -7.52
N ARG A 149 -6.42 -26.48 -7.64
CA ARG A 149 -6.24 -25.35 -8.58
C ARG A 149 -6.38 -25.76 -10.04
N SER A 150 -6.08 -27.00 -10.41
CA SER A 150 -6.19 -27.47 -11.80
C SER A 150 -7.65 -27.57 -12.29
N ARG A 151 -8.63 -27.51 -11.38
CA ARG A 151 -10.05 -27.57 -11.73
C ARG A 151 -10.55 -26.31 -12.44
N VAL A 152 -9.78 -25.22 -12.46
CA VAL A 152 -10.10 -24.04 -13.30
C VAL A 152 -10.16 -24.41 -14.79
N GLU A 153 -9.38 -25.40 -15.22
CA GLU A 153 -9.33 -25.86 -16.61
C GLU A 153 -10.66 -26.48 -17.06
N ILE A 154 -11.49 -26.97 -16.14
CA ILE A 154 -12.83 -27.52 -16.44
C ILE A 154 -13.70 -26.48 -17.17
N PHE A 155 -13.62 -25.20 -16.77
CA PHE A 155 -14.37 -24.12 -17.41
C PHE A 155 -13.79 -23.73 -18.78
N HIS A 156 -12.47 -23.73 -18.93
CA HIS A 156 -11.80 -23.46 -20.21
C HIS A 156 -12.07 -24.56 -21.25
N GLU A 157 -11.95 -25.83 -20.85
CA GLU A 157 -12.25 -26.99 -21.68
C GLU A 157 -13.71 -26.92 -22.20
N TYR A 158 -14.65 -26.62 -21.31
CA TYR A 158 -16.06 -26.47 -21.67
C TYR A 158 -16.31 -25.31 -22.65
N ALA A 159 -15.78 -24.11 -22.33
CA ALA A 159 -15.95 -22.93 -23.18
C ALA A 159 -15.34 -23.14 -24.58
N THR A 160 -14.18 -23.81 -24.65
CA THR A 160 -13.51 -24.16 -25.90
C THR A 160 -14.34 -25.15 -26.72
N LEU A 161 -14.90 -26.18 -26.08
CA LEU A 161 -15.73 -27.20 -26.73
C LEU A 161 -17.03 -26.60 -27.31
N ARG A 162 -17.67 -25.70 -26.55
CA ARG A 162 -18.94 -25.05 -26.95
C ARG A 162 -18.74 -23.80 -27.82
N LYS A 163 -17.51 -23.28 -27.94
CA LYS A 163 -17.18 -22.00 -28.58
C LYS A 163 -17.96 -20.82 -27.96
N GLU A 164 -18.09 -20.85 -26.65
CA GLU A 164 -18.79 -19.83 -25.86
C GLU A 164 -17.78 -18.92 -25.13
N PRO A 165 -18.13 -17.64 -24.85
CA PRO A 165 -17.26 -16.76 -24.09
C PRO A 165 -17.14 -17.23 -22.64
N MET A 166 -15.93 -17.56 -22.20
CA MET A 166 -15.70 -18.15 -20.87
C MET A 166 -16.04 -17.19 -19.73
N TRP A 167 -15.70 -15.90 -19.89
CA TRP A 167 -15.81 -14.93 -18.80
C TRP A 167 -17.20 -14.33 -18.67
N ALA A 168 -17.99 -14.29 -19.74
CA ALA A 168 -19.27 -13.57 -19.77
C ALA A 168 -20.26 -14.00 -18.66
N PRO A 169 -20.45 -15.30 -18.36
CA PRO A 169 -21.32 -15.72 -17.25
C PRO A 169 -20.89 -15.14 -15.89
N PHE A 170 -19.59 -15.06 -15.64
CA PHE A 170 -19.05 -14.51 -14.39
C PHE A 170 -19.06 -12.98 -14.38
N LEU A 171 -18.64 -12.33 -15.47
CA LEU A 171 -18.60 -10.86 -15.54
C LEU A 171 -20.00 -10.25 -15.40
N ASN A 172 -21.05 -10.91 -15.90
CA ASN A 172 -22.43 -10.47 -15.73
C ASN A 172 -22.87 -10.44 -14.25
N LEU A 173 -22.36 -11.36 -13.43
CA LEU A 173 -22.68 -11.41 -12.00
C LEU A 173 -22.04 -10.27 -11.20
N LEU A 174 -20.98 -9.63 -11.72
CA LEU A 174 -20.37 -8.45 -11.09
C LEU A 174 -21.28 -7.21 -11.10
N ASN A 175 -22.35 -7.22 -11.90
CA ASN A 175 -23.35 -6.14 -11.99
C ASN A 175 -24.55 -6.35 -11.06
N ARG A 176 -24.59 -7.43 -10.27
CA ARG A 176 -25.66 -7.69 -9.30
C ARG A 176 -25.60 -6.70 -8.13
N GLN A 177 -26.73 -6.46 -7.48
CA GLN A 177 -26.80 -5.59 -6.31
C GLN A 177 -26.26 -6.26 -5.03
N ASP A 178 -26.31 -7.59 -4.97
CA ASP A 178 -25.85 -8.34 -3.80
C ASP A 178 -24.31 -8.31 -3.69
N GLY A 179 -23.83 -7.72 -2.59
CA GLY A 179 -22.40 -7.54 -2.33
C GLY A 179 -21.63 -8.86 -2.16
N PHE A 180 -22.27 -9.91 -1.66
CA PHE A 180 -21.61 -11.22 -1.52
C PHE A 180 -21.43 -11.88 -2.88
N ILE A 181 -22.48 -11.90 -3.72
CA ILE A 181 -22.47 -12.47 -5.07
C ILE A 181 -21.36 -11.82 -5.89
N THR A 182 -21.33 -10.48 -5.93
CA THR A 182 -20.33 -9.74 -6.71
C THR A 182 -18.90 -10.02 -6.24
N ASN A 183 -18.65 -10.03 -4.92
CA ASN A 183 -17.30 -10.25 -4.39
C ASN A 183 -16.85 -11.72 -4.42
N MET A 184 -17.76 -12.68 -4.25
CA MET A 184 -17.43 -14.10 -4.41
C MET A 184 -17.17 -14.43 -5.88
N THR A 185 -17.99 -13.89 -6.79
CA THR A 185 -17.75 -13.99 -8.23
C THR A 185 -16.39 -13.41 -8.59
N SER A 186 -16.05 -12.21 -8.09
CA SER A 186 -14.74 -11.60 -8.30
C SER A 186 -13.61 -12.51 -7.84
N ARG A 187 -13.74 -13.14 -6.67
CA ARG A 187 -12.74 -14.11 -6.18
C ARG A 187 -12.59 -15.31 -7.12
N ILE A 188 -13.69 -15.86 -7.63
CA ILE A 188 -13.67 -16.97 -8.60
C ILE A 188 -13.00 -16.53 -9.90
N ILE A 189 -13.33 -15.34 -10.43
CA ILE A 189 -12.69 -14.78 -11.62
C ILE A 189 -11.18 -14.68 -11.42
N ALA A 190 -10.72 -14.11 -10.29
CA ALA A 190 -9.30 -14.00 -9.99
C ALA A 190 -8.61 -15.38 -9.90
N LYS A 191 -9.28 -16.38 -9.31
CA LYS A 191 -8.77 -17.76 -9.25
C LYS A 191 -8.60 -18.36 -10.65
N ILE A 192 -9.64 -18.30 -11.48
CA ILE A 192 -9.59 -18.83 -12.85
C ILE A 192 -8.51 -18.10 -13.65
N ALA A 193 -8.45 -16.77 -13.57
CA ALA A 193 -7.52 -15.94 -14.35
C ALA A 193 -6.05 -16.14 -13.97
N CYS A 194 -5.78 -16.55 -12.72
CA CYS A 194 -4.43 -16.72 -12.20
C CYS A 194 -3.95 -18.17 -12.14
N TRP A 195 -4.86 -19.14 -12.11
CA TRP A 195 -4.51 -20.56 -12.01
C TRP A 195 -4.63 -21.29 -13.33
N SER A 196 -5.28 -20.71 -14.34
CA SER A 196 -5.33 -21.30 -15.67
C SER A 196 -4.00 -21.14 -16.41
N HIS A 197 -3.74 -22.09 -17.31
CA HIS A 197 -2.68 -21.98 -18.32
C HIS A 197 -2.96 -20.91 -19.38
N THR A 198 -4.23 -20.59 -19.63
CA THR A 198 -4.62 -19.59 -20.63
C THR A 198 -4.91 -18.25 -19.95
N PRO A 199 -4.18 -17.18 -20.27
CA PRO A 199 -4.43 -15.88 -19.66
C PRO A 199 -5.77 -15.30 -20.11
N MET A 200 -6.34 -14.43 -19.26
CA MET A 200 -7.56 -13.70 -19.57
C MET A 200 -7.32 -12.75 -20.76
N GLU A 201 -8.30 -12.69 -21.67
CA GLU A 201 -8.23 -11.82 -22.84
C GLU A 201 -8.24 -10.34 -22.46
N ARG A 202 -7.65 -9.48 -23.31
CA ARG A 202 -7.40 -8.07 -23.00
C ARG A 202 -8.67 -7.28 -22.63
N SER A 203 -9.79 -7.51 -23.32
CA SER A 203 -11.07 -6.81 -23.05
C SER A 203 -11.64 -7.18 -21.69
N ASP A 204 -11.68 -8.48 -21.38
CA ASP A 204 -12.21 -9.00 -20.11
C ASP A 204 -11.31 -8.60 -18.94
N LEU A 205 -9.99 -8.64 -19.16
CA LEU A 205 -9.00 -8.19 -18.18
C LEU A 205 -9.15 -6.71 -17.87
N HIS A 206 -9.30 -5.87 -18.90
CA HIS A 206 -9.51 -4.44 -18.72
C HIS A 206 -10.81 -4.15 -17.95
N PHE A 207 -11.91 -4.85 -18.29
CA PHE A 207 -13.18 -4.74 -17.58
C PHE A 207 -13.02 -5.12 -16.09
N TYR A 208 -12.43 -6.29 -15.82
CA TYR A 208 -12.30 -6.79 -14.47
C TYR A 208 -11.34 -5.95 -13.59
N LEU A 209 -10.22 -5.51 -14.15
CA LEU A 209 -9.29 -4.61 -13.43
C LEU A 209 -9.92 -3.23 -13.17
N THR A 210 -10.75 -2.73 -14.10
CA THR A 210 -11.53 -1.51 -13.87
C THR A 210 -12.54 -1.70 -12.75
N TRP A 211 -13.25 -2.83 -12.73
CA TRP A 211 -14.15 -3.17 -11.63
C TRP A 211 -13.43 -3.24 -10.29
N LEU A 212 -12.28 -3.93 -10.20
CA LEU A 212 -11.48 -3.99 -8.98
C LEU A 212 -11.04 -2.59 -8.50
N LYS A 213 -10.55 -1.76 -9.43
CA LYS A 213 -10.16 -0.37 -9.17
C LYS A 213 -11.32 0.45 -8.60
N ASP A 214 -12.50 0.37 -9.20
CA ASP A 214 -13.67 1.15 -8.79
C ASP A 214 -14.19 0.68 -7.43
N GLN A 215 -14.15 -0.63 -7.16
CA GLN A 215 -14.50 -1.18 -5.86
C GLN A 215 -13.55 -0.75 -4.73
N LEU A 216 -12.26 -0.51 -5.03
CA LEU A 216 -11.32 0.05 -4.06
C LEU A 216 -11.63 1.51 -3.71
N LYS A 217 -12.18 2.28 -4.65
CA LYS A 217 -12.58 3.68 -4.46
C LYS A 217 -13.95 3.84 -3.80
N SER A 218 -14.78 2.80 -3.84
CA SER A 218 -16.13 2.84 -3.27
C SER A 218 -16.07 3.14 -1.76
N GLN A 219 -16.79 4.17 -1.35
CA GLN A 219 -16.91 4.53 0.07
C GLN A 219 -17.61 3.41 0.85
N ASN A 220 -17.16 3.16 2.07
CA ASN A 220 -17.74 2.17 2.99
C ASN A 220 -17.89 0.75 2.41
N ASN A 221 -16.97 0.32 1.54
CA ASN A 221 -16.99 -1.04 1.00
C ASN A 221 -16.63 -2.09 2.06
N GLU A 222 -17.63 -2.83 2.56
CA GLU A 222 -17.44 -3.90 3.55
C GLU A 222 -16.55 -5.06 3.04
N TYR A 223 -16.40 -5.20 1.72
CA TYR A 223 -15.61 -6.24 1.07
C TYR A 223 -14.24 -5.76 0.57
N ILE A 224 -13.80 -4.55 0.92
CA ILE A 224 -12.54 -3.97 0.43
C ILE A 224 -11.32 -4.90 0.59
N GLN A 225 -11.25 -5.66 1.69
CA GLN A 225 -10.18 -6.64 1.92
C GLN A 225 -10.19 -7.79 0.90
N SER A 226 -11.39 -8.19 0.44
CA SER A 226 -11.57 -9.24 -0.56
C SER A 226 -11.21 -8.73 -1.95
N VAL A 227 -11.63 -7.51 -2.29
CA VAL A 227 -11.27 -6.81 -3.53
C VAL A 227 -9.74 -6.66 -3.63
N ALA A 228 -9.12 -6.13 -2.57
CA ALA A 228 -7.66 -5.98 -2.51
C ALA A 228 -6.96 -7.33 -2.63
N ARG A 229 -7.50 -8.40 -2.04
CA ARG A 229 -6.93 -9.76 -2.18
C ARG A 229 -7.01 -10.30 -3.60
N CYS A 230 -8.12 -10.07 -4.30
CA CYS A 230 -8.25 -10.44 -5.71
C CYS A 230 -7.20 -9.71 -6.55
N LEU A 231 -7.02 -8.41 -6.31
CA LEU A 231 -5.98 -7.63 -6.98
C LEU A 231 -4.56 -8.15 -6.68
N GLN A 232 -4.25 -8.49 -5.42
CA GLN A 232 -2.96 -9.11 -5.07
C GLN A 232 -2.69 -10.41 -5.84
N MET A 233 -3.72 -11.20 -6.15
CA MET A 233 -3.57 -12.41 -6.95
C MET A 233 -3.29 -12.06 -8.40
N MET A 234 -4.10 -11.19 -8.99
CA MET A 234 -3.97 -10.77 -10.39
C MET A 234 -2.59 -10.18 -10.70
N LEU A 235 -2.08 -9.30 -9.85
CA LEU A 235 -0.80 -8.61 -10.11
C LEU A 235 0.43 -9.53 -10.04
N ARG A 236 0.29 -10.78 -9.57
CA ARG A 236 1.40 -11.75 -9.61
C ARG A 236 1.84 -12.08 -11.03
N ILE A 237 0.93 -11.97 -12.00
CA ILE A 237 1.20 -12.18 -13.43
C ILE A 237 1.65 -10.86 -14.05
N ASP A 238 2.81 -10.87 -14.72
CA ASP A 238 3.45 -9.65 -15.24
C ASP A 238 2.58 -8.92 -16.29
N ASP A 239 1.96 -9.64 -17.21
CA ASP A 239 1.05 -9.06 -18.22
C ASP A 239 -0.11 -8.28 -17.60
N TYR A 240 -0.62 -8.76 -16.45
CA TYR A 240 -1.73 -8.11 -15.76
C TYR A 240 -1.28 -6.82 -15.04
N ARG A 241 0.00 -6.68 -14.73
CA ARG A 241 0.56 -5.45 -14.13
C ARG A 241 0.44 -4.28 -15.09
N PHE A 242 0.84 -4.45 -16.35
CA PHE A 242 0.72 -3.40 -17.37
C PHE A 242 -0.73 -3.03 -17.63
N ALA A 243 -1.63 -4.02 -17.70
CA ALA A 243 -3.06 -3.78 -17.83
C ALA A 243 -3.60 -2.96 -16.65
N PHE A 244 -3.15 -3.24 -15.42
CA PHE A 244 -3.56 -2.49 -14.24
C PHE A 244 -3.04 -1.04 -14.25
N VAL A 245 -1.82 -0.81 -14.72
CA VAL A 245 -1.30 0.55 -14.91
C VAL A 245 -2.11 1.31 -15.97
N SER A 246 -2.52 0.63 -17.05
CA SER A 246 -3.31 1.26 -18.13
C SER A 246 -4.69 1.77 -17.69
N VAL A 247 -5.26 1.20 -16.63
CA VAL A 247 -6.55 1.64 -16.06
C VAL A 247 -6.40 2.70 -14.96
N ASP A 248 -5.23 3.31 -14.80
CA ASP A 248 -4.89 4.25 -13.71
C ASP A 248 -4.93 3.57 -12.32
N GLY A 249 -4.42 2.33 -12.28
CA GLY A 249 -4.41 1.50 -11.07
C GLY A 249 -3.50 2.04 -9.97
N ILE A 250 -2.29 2.52 -10.29
CA ILE A 250 -1.32 3.01 -9.29
C ILE A 250 -1.89 4.23 -8.53
N SER A 251 -2.36 5.24 -9.26
CA SER A 251 -2.97 6.44 -8.66
C SER A 251 -4.16 6.08 -7.77
N THR A 252 -4.94 5.06 -8.16
CA THR A 252 -6.04 4.55 -7.34
C THR A 252 -5.53 3.93 -6.02
N LEU A 253 -4.52 3.06 -6.06
CA LEU A 253 -3.93 2.48 -4.85
C LEU A 253 -3.45 3.58 -3.89
N LEU A 254 -2.76 4.59 -4.41
CA LEU A 254 -2.24 5.70 -3.63
C LEU A 254 -3.34 6.57 -3.03
N SER A 255 -4.41 6.84 -3.79
CA SER A 255 -5.56 7.60 -3.27
C SER A 255 -6.25 6.89 -2.09
N VAL A 256 -6.35 5.56 -2.14
CA VAL A 256 -6.95 4.76 -1.06
C VAL A 256 -6.00 4.64 0.13
N LEU A 257 -4.69 4.49 -0.12
CA LEU A 257 -3.65 4.46 0.93
C LEU A 257 -3.48 5.78 1.66
N ALA A 258 -3.66 6.91 0.97
CA ALA A 258 -3.69 8.23 1.59
C ALA A 258 -4.93 8.42 2.49
N GLY A 259 -6.00 7.66 2.23
CA GLY A 259 -7.12 7.52 3.16
C GLY A 259 -6.73 6.71 4.40
N ARG A 260 -7.31 7.04 5.56
CA ARG A 260 -7.13 6.23 6.78
C ARG A 260 -7.85 4.89 6.66
N VAL A 261 -7.21 3.92 6.02
CA VAL A 261 -7.68 2.53 5.93
C VAL A 261 -7.07 1.66 7.02
N ASN A 262 -7.69 0.52 7.30
CA ASN A 262 -7.16 -0.41 8.30
C ASN A 262 -5.81 -1.00 7.85
N PHE A 263 -4.99 -1.44 8.81
CA PHE A 263 -3.64 -1.95 8.53
C PHE A 263 -3.62 -3.16 7.59
N GLN A 264 -4.68 -3.96 7.55
CA GLN A 264 -4.78 -5.12 6.67
C GLN A 264 -4.93 -4.69 5.21
N VAL A 265 -5.78 -3.69 4.95
CA VAL A 265 -5.93 -3.06 3.62
C VAL A 265 -4.64 -2.33 3.25
N GLN A 266 -4.01 -1.58 4.17
CA GLN A 266 -2.71 -0.96 3.91
C GLN A 266 -1.70 -2.00 3.41
N TYR A 267 -1.51 -3.09 4.17
CA TYR A 267 -0.64 -4.19 3.76
C TYR A 267 -1.00 -4.75 2.38
N GLN A 268 -2.27 -5.01 2.10
CA GLN A 268 -2.69 -5.59 0.82
C GLN A 268 -2.42 -4.67 -0.37
N LEU A 269 -2.68 -3.37 -0.24
CA LEU A 269 -2.44 -2.40 -1.30
C LEU A 269 -0.94 -2.11 -1.48
N ILE A 270 -0.17 -2.08 -0.38
CA ILE A 270 1.29 -1.93 -0.46
C ILE A 270 1.93 -3.19 -1.07
N PHE A 271 1.39 -4.38 -0.79
CA PHE A 271 1.79 -5.60 -1.48
C PHE A 271 1.51 -5.53 -2.98
N CYS A 272 0.39 -4.94 -3.42
CA CYS A 272 0.16 -4.69 -4.84
C CYS A 272 1.27 -3.81 -5.42
N LEU A 273 1.67 -2.73 -4.74
CA LEU A 273 2.80 -1.90 -5.15
C LEU A 273 4.11 -2.69 -5.20
N TRP A 274 4.40 -3.49 -4.18
CA TRP A 274 5.59 -4.35 -4.11
C TRP A 274 5.67 -5.32 -5.30
N VAL A 275 4.55 -5.95 -5.66
CA VAL A 275 4.52 -6.86 -6.81
C VAL A 275 4.74 -6.10 -8.12
N LEU A 276 4.21 -4.88 -8.26
CA LEU A 276 4.45 -4.04 -9.42
C LEU A 276 5.94 -3.65 -9.56
N THR A 277 6.67 -3.45 -8.45
CA THR A 277 8.09 -3.07 -8.50
C THR A 277 9.04 -4.18 -8.94
N PHE A 278 8.58 -5.43 -9.07
CA PHE A 278 9.41 -6.48 -9.67
C PHE A 278 9.63 -6.30 -11.17
N ASN A 279 8.79 -5.51 -11.84
CA ASN A 279 8.98 -5.16 -13.24
C ASN A 279 9.84 -3.88 -13.32
N PRO A 280 11.05 -3.90 -13.93
CA PRO A 280 11.95 -2.75 -13.96
C PRO A 280 11.31 -1.47 -14.54
N LEU A 281 10.57 -1.60 -15.64
CA LEU A 281 9.89 -0.47 -16.30
C LEU A 281 8.81 0.18 -15.43
N LEU A 282 8.18 -0.59 -14.55
CA LEU A 282 7.21 -0.09 -13.60
C LEU A 282 7.89 0.52 -12.37
N ALA A 283 8.96 -0.13 -11.87
CA ALA A 283 9.77 0.37 -10.76
C ALA A 283 10.30 1.79 -11.05
N GLU A 284 10.84 2.03 -12.26
CA GLU A 284 11.33 3.34 -12.71
C GLU A 284 10.26 4.44 -12.72
N LYS A 285 8.99 4.08 -12.84
CA LYS A 285 7.88 5.04 -12.88
C LYS A 285 7.31 5.34 -11.50
N MET A 286 7.63 4.56 -10.46
CA MET A 286 6.97 4.67 -9.15
C MET A 286 7.14 6.03 -8.49
N ASN A 287 8.33 6.64 -8.60
CA ASN A 287 8.57 7.96 -8.02
C ASN A 287 7.71 9.05 -8.68
N LYS A 288 7.44 8.94 -10.00
CA LYS A 288 6.57 9.89 -10.72
C LYS A 288 5.12 9.90 -10.20
N PHE A 289 4.68 8.80 -9.58
CA PHE A 289 3.35 8.71 -8.97
C PHE A 289 3.32 9.16 -7.49
N ASN A 290 4.43 9.61 -6.91
CA ASN A 290 4.56 9.90 -5.48
C ASN A 290 4.34 8.67 -4.58
N VAL A 291 4.77 7.49 -5.02
CA VAL A 291 4.71 6.26 -4.19
C VAL A 291 5.60 6.41 -2.95
N ILE A 292 6.84 6.88 -3.11
CA ILE A 292 7.83 6.94 -2.03
C ILE A 292 7.35 7.81 -0.85
N PRO A 293 6.89 9.06 -1.06
CA PRO A 293 6.47 9.90 0.05
C PRO A 293 5.26 9.35 0.81
N ILE A 294 4.27 8.77 0.11
CA ILE A 294 3.09 8.18 0.74
C ILE A 294 3.48 6.96 1.59
N LEU A 295 4.35 6.09 1.09
CA LEU A 295 4.81 4.93 1.86
C LEU A 295 5.66 5.33 3.06
N ALA A 296 6.45 6.40 2.95
CA ALA A 296 7.23 6.92 4.07
C ALA A 296 6.35 7.47 5.20
N ASP A 297 5.26 8.17 4.86
CA ASP A 297 4.28 8.64 5.85
C ASP A 297 3.57 7.46 6.54
N ILE A 298 3.23 6.40 5.79
CA ILE A 298 2.64 5.19 6.39
C ILE A 298 3.67 4.46 7.28
N LEU A 299 4.95 4.43 6.87
CA LEU A 299 6.02 3.82 7.65
C LEU A 299 6.22 4.52 9.00
N SER A 300 6.13 5.85 9.05
CA SER A 300 6.28 6.61 10.29
C SER A 300 5.15 6.35 11.29
N ASP A 301 3.94 6.12 10.79
CA ASP A 301 2.74 5.94 11.62
C ASP A 301 2.47 4.46 11.95
N SER A 302 3.08 3.53 11.23
CA SER A 302 2.80 2.10 11.36
C SER A 302 3.45 1.50 12.60
N VAL A 303 2.62 0.85 13.41
CA VAL A 303 3.06 -0.01 14.53
C VAL A 303 3.06 -1.49 14.17
N LYS A 304 2.61 -1.86 12.96
CA LYS A 304 2.42 -3.25 12.53
C LYS A 304 3.62 -3.72 11.70
N GLU A 305 4.37 -4.69 12.22
CA GLU A 305 5.55 -5.24 11.55
C GLU A 305 5.28 -5.71 10.12
N LYS A 306 4.13 -6.36 9.86
CA LYS A 306 3.76 -6.77 8.50
C LYS A 306 3.65 -5.61 7.50
N VAL A 307 3.22 -4.43 7.95
CA VAL A 307 3.12 -3.23 7.10
C VAL A 307 4.51 -2.62 6.92
N THR A 308 5.29 -2.55 8.00
CA THR A 308 6.70 -2.10 7.96
C THR A 308 7.51 -2.95 6.99
N ARG A 309 7.50 -4.28 7.13
CA ARG A 309 8.20 -5.24 6.27
C ARG A 309 7.88 -5.04 4.79
N ILE A 310 6.61 -4.95 4.41
CA ILE A 310 6.27 -4.79 2.99
C ILE A 310 6.67 -3.42 2.43
N ILE A 311 6.66 -2.35 3.24
CA ILE A 311 7.13 -1.03 2.81
C ILE A 311 8.64 -1.05 2.55
N LEU A 312 9.42 -1.61 3.47
CA LEU A 312 10.87 -1.73 3.32
C LEU A 312 11.22 -2.57 2.07
N ALA A 313 10.52 -3.67 1.84
CA ALA A 313 10.68 -4.47 0.64
C ALA A 313 10.34 -3.70 -0.66
N VAL A 314 9.35 -2.79 -0.63
CA VAL A 314 9.08 -1.89 -1.77
C VAL A 314 10.27 -0.97 -2.00
N PHE A 315 10.76 -0.30 -0.95
CA PHE A 315 11.91 0.60 -1.05
C PHE A 315 13.16 -0.11 -1.56
N ARG A 316 13.44 -1.32 -1.08
CA ARG A 316 14.54 -2.13 -1.58
C ARG A 316 14.39 -2.43 -3.08
N ASN A 317 13.21 -2.86 -3.52
CA ASN A 317 12.95 -3.11 -4.93
C ASN A 317 13.11 -1.83 -5.78
N LEU A 318 12.74 -0.66 -5.27
CA LEU A 318 12.92 0.61 -5.99
C LEU A 318 14.40 0.98 -6.18
N ILE A 319 15.33 0.37 -5.45
CA ILE A 319 16.77 0.56 -5.61
C ILE A 319 17.37 -0.57 -6.45
N GLU A 320 16.98 -1.82 -6.21
CA GLU A 320 17.58 -3.00 -6.86
C GLU A 320 17.05 -3.31 -8.27
N LYS A 321 15.81 -2.92 -8.59
CA LYS A 321 15.12 -3.33 -9.84
C LYS A 321 15.29 -2.40 -11.04
N PRO A 322 15.36 -1.06 -10.90
CA PRO A 322 15.62 -0.18 -12.04
C PRO A 322 16.93 -0.57 -12.75
N GLU A 323 16.92 -0.56 -14.08
CA GLU A 323 18.14 -0.84 -14.87
C GLU A 323 19.06 0.40 -14.92
N ASP A 324 18.46 1.60 -14.89
CA ASP A 324 19.19 2.86 -14.83
C ASP A 324 19.59 3.22 -13.38
N ALA A 325 20.89 3.23 -13.12
CA ALA A 325 21.48 3.62 -11.83
C ALA A 325 21.12 5.06 -11.43
N GLN A 326 20.87 5.95 -12.39
CA GLN A 326 20.44 7.32 -12.11
C GLN A 326 19.03 7.34 -11.50
N VAL A 327 18.12 6.49 -11.99
CA VAL A 327 16.77 6.36 -11.44
C VAL A 327 16.80 5.78 -10.02
N ALA A 328 17.64 4.77 -9.79
CA ALA A 328 17.85 4.25 -8.43
C ALA A 328 18.38 5.32 -7.47
N LYS A 329 19.33 6.16 -7.92
CA LYS A 329 19.82 7.30 -7.14
C LYS A 329 18.71 8.31 -6.85
N GLU A 330 17.88 8.66 -7.83
CA GLU A 330 16.72 9.54 -7.64
C GLU A 330 15.72 8.99 -6.62
N HIS A 331 15.48 7.67 -6.63
CA HIS A 331 14.65 7.00 -5.62
C HIS A 331 15.26 7.10 -4.21
N CYS A 332 16.56 6.87 -4.06
CA CYS A 332 17.25 7.05 -2.78
C CYS A 332 17.10 8.48 -2.25
N ILE A 333 17.31 9.47 -3.11
CA ILE A 333 17.15 10.88 -2.73
C ILE A 333 15.71 11.13 -2.27
N SER A 334 14.70 10.68 -3.01
CA SER A 334 13.29 10.83 -2.62
C SER A 334 12.97 10.19 -1.26
N MET A 335 13.57 9.02 -0.95
CA MET A 335 13.41 8.36 0.35
C MET A 335 14.03 9.17 1.49
N VAL A 336 15.23 9.72 1.27
CA VAL A 336 15.92 10.59 2.25
C VAL A 336 15.05 11.79 2.59
N GLN A 337 14.52 12.46 1.57
CA GLN A 337 13.65 13.62 1.72
C GLN A 337 12.33 13.30 2.41
N SER A 338 11.83 12.09 2.18
CA SER A 338 10.64 11.59 2.87
C SER A 338 10.96 11.06 4.27
N LYS A 339 12.14 11.38 4.82
CA LYS A 339 12.61 11.04 6.18
C LYS A 339 12.72 9.55 6.46
N VAL A 340 12.85 8.73 5.42
CA VAL A 340 12.99 7.28 5.58
C VAL A 340 14.23 6.96 6.42
N LEU A 341 15.36 7.65 6.21
CA LEU A 341 16.60 7.48 7.00
C LEU A 341 16.38 7.59 8.52
N LYS A 342 15.60 8.59 8.95
CA LYS A 342 15.27 8.76 10.37
C LYS A 342 14.43 7.58 10.89
N GLN A 343 13.51 7.07 10.07
CA GLN A 343 12.71 5.90 10.46
C GLN A 343 13.54 4.63 10.53
N LEU A 344 14.49 4.43 9.62
CA LEU A 344 15.41 3.30 9.67
C LEU A 344 16.24 3.31 10.96
N GLN A 345 16.77 4.47 11.38
CA GLN A 345 17.49 4.61 12.66
C GLN A 345 16.63 4.26 13.87
N ILE A 346 15.34 4.63 13.86
CA ILE A 346 14.39 4.26 14.92
C ILE A 346 14.15 2.75 14.92
N LEU A 347 14.04 2.13 13.74
CA LEU A 347 13.87 0.69 13.59
C LEU A 347 15.13 -0.08 14.02
N GLU A 348 16.34 0.39 13.73
CA GLU A 348 17.60 -0.22 14.18
C GLU A 348 17.73 -0.24 15.71
N GLN A 349 17.27 0.83 16.38
CA GLN A 349 17.28 0.91 17.85
C GLN A 349 16.24 -0.02 18.48
N ARG A 350 15.18 -0.36 17.74
CA ARG A 350 14.13 -1.26 18.18
C ARG A 350 14.58 -2.69 17.89
N LYS A 351 14.74 -3.52 18.92
CA LYS A 351 14.95 -4.97 18.71
C LYS A 351 13.75 -5.54 17.94
N CYS A 352 13.96 -5.89 16.67
CA CYS A 352 12.99 -6.56 15.82
C CYS A 352 13.44 -8.01 15.66
N ASP A 353 12.53 -8.95 15.91
CA ASP A 353 12.81 -10.39 15.76
C ASP A 353 12.65 -10.85 14.29
N ASP A 354 12.11 -10.00 13.41
CA ASP A 354 11.89 -10.27 11.98
C ASP A 354 13.21 -10.07 11.20
N GLU A 355 13.78 -11.16 10.68
CA GLU A 355 15.04 -11.18 9.93
C GLU A 355 14.96 -10.37 8.63
N ASP A 356 13.81 -10.39 7.94
CA ASP A 356 13.62 -9.65 6.70
C ASP A 356 13.64 -8.14 6.96
N ILE A 357 12.98 -7.69 8.03
CA ILE A 357 13.02 -6.28 8.45
C ILE A 357 14.46 -5.85 8.75
N THR A 358 15.19 -6.65 9.52
CA THR A 358 16.57 -6.32 9.91
C THR A 358 17.47 -6.21 8.68
N ALA A 359 17.40 -7.18 7.76
CA ALA A 359 18.18 -7.18 6.53
C ALA A 359 17.84 -6.01 5.60
N ASP A 360 16.55 -5.67 5.45
CA ASP A 360 16.13 -4.55 4.60
C ASP A 360 16.49 -3.20 5.23
N VAL A 361 16.43 -3.06 6.57
CA VAL A 361 16.87 -1.86 7.27
C VAL A 361 18.37 -1.64 7.06
N GLU A 362 19.20 -2.66 7.24
CA GLU A 362 20.65 -2.57 7.02
C GLU A 362 20.96 -2.17 5.57
N PHE A 363 20.35 -2.85 4.60
CA PHE A 363 20.53 -2.57 3.17
C PHE A 363 20.13 -1.13 2.82
N LEU A 364 18.95 -0.69 3.25
CA LEU A 364 18.44 0.65 2.95
C LEU A 364 19.29 1.71 3.65
N SER A 365 19.68 1.51 4.91
CA SER A 365 20.57 2.41 5.63
C SER A 365 21.88 2.61 4.87
N GLU A 366 22.54 1.54 4.41
CA GLU A 366 23.79 1.64 3.65
C GLU A 366 23.60 2.44 2.35
N LYS A 367 22.59 2.09 1.54
CA LYS A 367 22.35 2.72 0.23
C LYS A 367 21.93 4.18 0.34
N LEU A 368 21.09 4.52 1.31
CA LEU A 368 20.66 5.89 1.52
C LEU A 368 21.80 6.76 2.06
N HIS A 369 22.61 6.29 3.01
CA HIS A 369 23.77 7.06 3.48
C HIS A 369 24.79 7.31 2.36
N SER A 370 25.09 6.30 1.52
CA SER A 370 25.97 6.47 0.36
C SER A 370 25.42 7.49 -0.64
N SER A 371 24.11 7.53 -0.84
CA SER A 371 23.48 8.49 -1.76
C SER A 371 23.48 9.92 -1.23
N VAL A 372 23.44 10.10 0.09
CA VAL A 372 23.53 11.42 0.76
C VAL A 372 24.93 12.00 0.72
N GLN A 373 25.97 11.18 0.84
CA GLN A 373 27.36 11.65 0.75
C GLN A 373 27.69 12.31 -0.60
N ASP A 374 26.97 11.91 -1.65
CA ASP A 374 27.12 12.45 -3.00
C ASP A 374 26.28 13.72 -3.27
N LEU A 375 25.36 14.09 -2.38
CA LEU A 375 24.50 15.25 -2.56
C LEU A 375 25.22 16.52 -2.10
N SER A 376 25.30 17.53 -2.97
CA SER A 376 25.69 18.86 -2.51
C SER A 376 24.56 19.49 -1.69
N SER A 377 24.89 20.43 -0.81
CA SER A 377 23.89 21.20 -0.05
C SER A 377 22.90 21.95 -0.95
N PHE A 378 23.28 22.29 -2.19
CA PHE A 378 22.35 22.85 -3.16
C PHE A 378 21.40 21.81 -3.74
N ASP A 379 21.87 20.59 -3.97
CA ASP A 379 21.02 19.52 -4.51
C ASP A 379 20.00 19.07 -3.46
N GLU A 380 20.39 19.04 -2.18
CA GLU A 380 19.47 18.87 -1.04
C GLU A 380 18.35 19.92 -1.09
N TYR A 381 18.71 21.22 -1.15
CA TYR A 381 17.76 22.32 -1.27
C TYR A 381 16.85 22.22 -2.50
N ALA A 382 17.43 22.04 -3.69
CA ALA A 382 16.69 21.99 -4.94
C ALA A 382 15.69 20.84 -4.94
N THR A 383 16.05 19.72 -4.32
CA THR A 383 15.17 18.57 -4.26
C THR A 383 14.08 18.80 -3.20
N GLU A 384 14.36 19.39 -2.03
CA GLU A 384 13.33 19.72 -1.01
C GLU A 384 12.23 20.60 -1.64
N VAL A 385 12.64 21.66 -2.33
CA VAL A 385 11.74 22.58 -3.04
C VAL A 385 10.88 21.85 -4.08
N LYS A 386 11.48 21.00 -4.93
CA LYS A 386 10.76 20.25 -5.96
C LYS A 386 9.77 19.23 -5.39
N SER A 387 10.05 18.68 -4.22
CA SER A 387 9.16 17.75 -3.53
C SER A 387 7.93 18.44 -2.92
N GLY A 388 8.01 19.74 -2.67
CA GLY A 388 6.99 20.52 -1.95
C GLY A 388 6.95 20.25 -0.44
N ARG A 389 7.84 19.42 0.10
CA ARG A 389 7.94 19.08 1.53
C ARG A 389 9.10 19.84 2.18
N LEU A 390 8.91 21.15 2.39
CA LEU A 390 9.92 22.00 3.01
C LEU A 390 9.99 21.81 4.53
N GLU A 391 11.19 21.77 5.09
CA GLU A 391 11.39 21.80 6.54
C GLU A 391 12.61 22.61 6.97
N TRP A 392 12.72 22.88 8.28
CA TRP A 392 13.89 23.59 8.81
C TRP A 392 15.12 22.69 8.85
N SER A 393 15.89 22.69 7.76
CA SER A 393 17.18 22.00 7.61
C SER A 393 18.35 23.00 7.50
N PRO A 394 19.63 22.56 7.51
CA PRO A 394 20.77 23.46 7.35
C PRO A 394 20.77 24.28 6.05
N VAL A 395 20.09 23.80 4.99
CA VAL A 395 19.96 24.51 3.71
C VAL A 395 18.94 25.65 3.79
N HIS A 396 17.99 25.58 4.72
CA HIS A 396 17.05 26.67 5.05
C HIS A 396 17.57 27.58 6.16
N LYS A 397 18.88 27.82 6.21
CA LYS A 397 19.55 28.73 7.17
C LYS A 397 20.54 29.65 6.49
N SER A 398 20.84 30.79 7.12
CA SER A 398 21.60 31.91 6.53
C SER A 398 22.99 31.55 5.95
N LYS A 399 23.63 30.47 6.39
CA LYS A 399 24.94 30.04 5.85
C LYS A 399 24.83 29.58 4.39
N PHE A 400 23.78 28.82 4.06
CA PHE A 400 23.55 28.29 2.71
C PHE A 400 23.39 29.39 1.65
N TRP A 401 22.63 30.43 2.00
CA TRP A 401 22.23 31.49 1.09
C TRP A 401 23.38 32.37 0.59
N ARG A 402 24.47 32.47 1.34
CA ARG A 402 25.65 33.26 0.93
C ARG A 402 26.30 32.73 -0.34
N GLU A 403 26.33 31.42 -0.50
CA GLU A 403 27.03 30.74 -1.60
C GLU A 403 26.06 30.37 -2.74
N ASN A 404 24.79 30.11 -2.40
CA ASN A 404 23.87 29.46 -3.33
C ASN A 404 22.74 30.35 -3.86
N ALA A 405 22.52 31.55 -3.31
CA ALA A 405 21.40 32.41 -3.73
C ALA A 405 21.39 32.70 -5.25
N GLN A 406 22.55 32.89 -5.87
CA GLN A 406 22.64 33.16 -7.30
C GLN A 406 22.18 31.98 -8.17
N ARG A 407 22.35 30.74 -7.70
CA ARG A 407 22.00 29.52 -8.43
C ARG A 407 20.48 29.32 -8.56
N LEU A 408 19.68 29.96 -7.70
CA LEU A 408 18.22 29.95 -7.83
C LEU A 408 17.70 30.65 -9.11
N ASN A 409 18.58 31.36 -9.82
CA ASN A 409 18.29 31.96 -11.12
C ASN A 409 18.42 30.98 -12.31
N GLU A 410 18.96 29.79 -12.09
CA GLU A 410 19.13 28.78 -13.11
C GLU A 410 17.76 28.30 -13.66
N LYS A 411 17.78 27.73 -14.89
CA LYS A 411 16.59 27.14 -15.53
C LYS A 411 15.35 28.06 -15.54
N ASN A 412 15.57 29.36 -15.82
CA ASN A 412 14.50 30.36 -15.84
C ASN A 412 13.76 30.47 -14.49
N TYR A 413 14.53 30.53 -13.41
CA TYR A 413 14.03 30.69 -12.05
C TYR A 413 13.13 29.53 -11.59
N GLU A 414 13.42 28.30 -12.05
CA GLU A 414 12.59 27.10 -11.79
C GLU A 414 12.27 26.94 -10.30
N LEU A 415 13.31 26.95 -9.43
CA LEU A 415 13.14 26.76 -7.99
C LEU A 415 12.36 27.91 -7.34
N LEU A 416 12.59 29.16 -7.75
CA LEU A 416 11.84 30.31 -7.24
C LEU A 416 10.36 30.26 -7.64
N ARG A 417 10.06 29.83 -8.87
CA ARG A 417 8.68 29.63 -9.33
C ARG A 417 7.98 28.56 -8.51
N ILE A 418 8.67 27.47 -8.18
CA ILE A 418 8.12 26.41 -7.31
C ILE A 418 7.87 26.94 -5.90
N LEU A 419 8.82 27.66 -5.28
CA LEU A 419 8.62 28.28 -3.96
C LEU A 419 7.42 29.23 -3.94
N ILE A 420 7.28 30.07 -4.97
CA ILE A 420 6.16 30.99 -5.10
C ILE A 420 4.85 30.23 -5.27
N HIS A 421 4.83 29.17 -6.07
CA HIS A 421 3.67 28.29 -6.20
C HIS A 421 3.30 27.63 -4.86
N LEU A 422 4.28 27.19 -4.07
CA LEU A 422 4.04 26.64 -2.73
C LEU A 422 3.39 27.66 -1.79
N LEU A 423 3.76 28.95 -1.86
CA LEU A 423 3.09 30.01 -1.10
C LEU A 423 1.62 30.19 -1.48
N GLU A 424 1.27 29.93 -2.74
CA GLU A 424 -0.09 30.06 -3.26
C GLU A 424 -0.96 28.83 -2.94
N THR A 425 -0.41 27.63 -3.08
CA THR A 425 -1.19 26.38 -3.02
C THR A 425 -1.09 25.60 -1.73
N SER A 426 0.01 25.76 -0.96
CA SER A 426 0.22 24.98 0.25
C SER A 426 -0.73 25.44 1.36
N LYS A 427 -1.22 24.46 2.13
CA LYS A 427 -2.02 24.69 3.36
C LYS A 427 -1.24 24.36 4.63
N ASP A 428 -0.01 23.86 4.49
CA ASP A 428 0.84 23.50 5.62
C ASP A 428 1.55 24.75 6.15
N PRO A 429 1.29 25.19 7.40
CA PRO A 429 1.95 26.34 7.99
C PRO A 429 3.48 26.22 8.03
N LEU A 430 4.03 25.02 8.15
CA LEU A 430 5.48 24.83 8.15
C LEU A 430 6.07 25.16 6.77
N VAL A 431 5.47 24.60 5.71
CA VAL A 431 5.92 24.84 4.33
C VAL A 431 5.81 26.33 3.98
N LEU A 432 4.70 26.98 4.36
CA LEU A 432 4.52 28.42 4.15
C LEU A 432 5.54 29.27 4.90
N SER A 433 5.89 28.87 6.13
CA SER A 433 6.91 29.56 6.94
C SER A 433 8.30 29.46 6.31
N VAL A 434 8.72 28.25 5.94
CA VAL A 434 10.04 28.01 5.33
C VAL A 434 10.13 28.69 3.96
N ALA A 435 9.11 28.56 3.11
CA ALA A 435 9.08 29.23 1.81
C ALA A 435 9.12 30.76 1.92
N SER A 436 8.43 31.34 2.91
CA SER A 436 8.48 32.78 3.18
C SER A 436 9.87 33.22 3.60
N PHE A 437 10.49 32.48 4.53
CA PHE A 437 11.87 32.73 4.98
C PHE A 437 12.86 32.69 3.81
N ASP A 438 12.79 31.66 2.98
CA ASP A 438 13.66 31.44 1.82
C ASP A 438 13.60 32.59 0.82
N ILE A 439 12.39 33.08 0.51
CA ILE A 439 12.22 34.25 -0.37
C ILE A 439 12.91 35.48 0.24
N GLY A 440 12.77 35.67 1.55
CA GLY A 440 13.44 36.74 2.27
C GLY A 440 14.97 36.63 2.20
N GLU A 441 15.53 35.45 2.45
CA GLU A 441 16.99 35.22 2.39
C GLU A 441 17.54 35.35 0.97
N TYR A 442 16.82 34.87 -0.05
CA TYR A 442 17.18 35.08 -1.44
C TYR A 442 17.31 36.58 -1.77
N VAL A 443 16.34 37.40 -1.35
CA VAL A 443 16.37 38.86 -1.58
C VAL A 443 17.52 39.54 -0.84
N ARG A 444 17.82 39.08 0.38
CA ARG A 444 18.93 39.59 1.19
C ARG A 444 20.29 39.31 0.55
N HIS A 445 20.46 38.11 -0.01
CA HIS A 445 21.74 37.61 -0.51
C HIS A 445 21.94 37.81 -2.02
N TYR A 446 20.89 38.16 -2.77
CA TYR A 446 20.99 38.50 -4.18
C TYR A 446 20.53 39.94 -4.44
N PRO A 447 21.43 40.88 -4.83
CA PRO A 447 21.11 42.31 -4.95
C PRO A 447 19.93 42.64 -5.88
N ARG A 448 19.70 41.84 -6.93
CA ARG A 448 18.56 41.99 -7.86
C ARG A 448 17.33 41.15 -7.46
N GLY A 449 17.40 40.45 -6.34
CA GLY A 449 16.37 39.49 -5.90
C GLY A 449 15.00 40.12 -5.72
N LYS A 450 14.94 41.36 -5.20
CA LYS A 450 13.69 42.12 -5.08
C LYS A 450 12.94 42.24 -6.40
N HIS A 451 13.64 42.63 -7.47
CA HIS A 451 13.03 42.79 -8.78
C HIS A 451 12.52 41.46 -9.34
N VAL A 452 13.30 40.39 -9.17
CA VAL A 452 12.92 39.04 -9.61
C VAL A 452 11.67 38.56 -8.87
N ILE A 453 11.61 38.68 -7.54
CA ILE A 453 10.46 38.26 -6.74
C ILE A 453 9.21 39.10 -7.06
N GLU A 454 9.38 40.39 -7.34
CA GLU A 454 8.28 41.26 -7.81
C GLU A 454 7.76 40.82 -9.19
N GLN A 455 8.65 40.52 -10.15
CA GLN A 455 8.27 40.05 -11.48
C GLN A 455 7.54 38.71 -11.46
N LEU A 456 7.95 37.79 -10.57
CA LEU A 456 7.34 36.47 -10.42
C LEU A 456 6.06 36.50 -9.55
N GLY A 457 5.63 37.67 -9.06
CA GLY A 457 4.41 37.83 -8.26
C GLY A 457 4.54 37.42 -6.79
N GLY A 458 5.72 36.97 -6.35
CA GLY A 458 5.94 36.47 -4.98
C GLY A 458 5.74 37.53 -3.89
N LYS A 459 6.02 38.82 -4.19
CA LYS A 459 5.82 39.91 -3.21
C LYS A 459 4.38 40.00 -2.73
N THR A 460 3.42 39.91 -3.65
CA THR A 460 1.99 39.98 -3.31
C THR A 460 1.57 38.81 -2.44
N LEU A 461 2.05 37.60 -2.75
CA LEU A 461 1.74 36.38 -2.00
C LEU A 461 2.31 36.42 -0.57
N VAL A 462 3.57 36.82 -0.39
CA VAL A 462 4.16 36.96 0.95
C VAL A 462 3.42 38.04 1.77
N MET A 463 2.97 39.14 1.14
CA MET A 463 2.17 40.17 1.81
C MET A 463 0.78 39.64 2.24
N GLN A 464 0.15 38.76 1.47
CA GLN A 464 -1.11 38.13 1.86
C GLN A 464 -0.93 37.25 3.11
N LEU A 465 0.21 36.57 3.24
CA LEU A 465 0.52 35.71 4.39
C LEU A 465 0.71 36.45 5.72
N LEU A 466 0.84 37.80 5.70
CA LEU A 466 0.83 38.61 6.94
C LEU A 466 -0.50 38.50 7.71
N GLY A 467 -1.59 38.16 7.01
CA GLY A 467 -2.91 37.93 7.59
C GLY A 467 -3.20 36.46 7.93
N HIS A 468 -2.22 35.56 7.81
CA HIS A 468 -2.44 34.12 8.02
C HIS A 468 -2.79 33.80 9.48
N GLU A 469 -3.59 32.76 9.72
CA GLU A 469 -4.04 32.38 11.07
C GLU A 469 -2.85 31.95 11.97
N ASP A 470 -1.93 31.18 11.41
CA ASP A 470 -0.73 30.70 12.11
C ASP A 470 0.27 31.84 12.44
N PRO A 471 0.69 32.02 13.71
CA PRO A 471 1.65 33.05 14.11
C PRO A 471 3.05 32.91 13.48
N ASN A 472 3.53 31.70 13.24
CA ASN A 472 4.88 31.47 12.69
C ASN A 472 4.91 31.88 11.21
N VAL A 473 3.86 31.55 10.46
CA VAL A 473 3.71 31.99 9.06
C VAL A 473 3.73 33.52 8.98
N ARG A 474 2.97 34.20 9.85
CA ARG A 474 2.97 35.68 9.90
C ARG A 474 4.33 36.25 10.27
N TYR A 475 5.02 35.63 11.21
CA TYR A 475 6.35 36.06 11.64
C TYR A 475 7.35 35.99 10.49
N GLU A 476 7.45 34.84 9.81
CA GLU A 476 8.39 34.68 8.69
C GLU A 476 8.00 35.52 7.47
N ALA A 477 6.70 35.64 7.18
CA ALA A 477 6.21 36.53 6.13
C ALA A 477 6.56 38.00 6.43
N LEU A 478 6.45 38.45 7.69
CA LEU A 478 6.83 39.80 8.10
C LEU A 478 8.33 40.03 7.90
N LEU A 479 9.18 39.09 8.32
CA LEU A 479 10.63 39.19 8.10
C LEU A 479 10.97 39.23 6.62
N ALA A 480 10.32 38.41 5.79
CA ALA A 480 10.52 38.41 4.35
C ALA A 480 10.08 39.74 3.70
N VAL A 481 8.95 40.31 4.11
CA VAL A 481 8.49 41.63 3.65
C VAL A 481 9.45 42.75 4.08
N GLN A 482 9.90 42.74 5.33
CA GLN A 482 10.92 43.69 5.80
C GLN A 482 12.15 43.62 4.90
N LYS A 483 12.61 42.41 4.56
CA LYS A 483 13.75 42.20 3.69
C LYS A 483 13.54 42.71 2.25
N LEU A 484 12.32 42.57 1.72
CA LEU A 484 11.91 43.11 0.41
C LEU A 484 11.80 44.65 0.37
N MET A 485 11.52 45.27 1.51
CA MET A 485 11.39 46.73 1.62
C MET A 485 12.74 47.45 1.76
N VAL A 486 13.81 46.73 2.11
CA VAL A 486 15.16 47.31 2.14
C VAL A 486 15.64 47.61 0.72
N HIS A 487 16.02 48.85 0.47
CA HIS A 487 16.47 49.32 -0.85
C HIS A 487 17.97 49.13 -1.09
N ASN A 488 18.78 48.93 -0.03
CA ASN A 488 20.24 48.83 -0.17
C ASN A 488 20.90 47.90 0.87
N TRP A 489 20.94 46.60 0.60
CA TRP A 489 21.50 45.59 1.49
C TRP A 489 23.02 45.70 1.70
N GLU A 490 23.77 46.14 0.68
CA GLU A 490 25.23 46.32 0.75
C GLU A 490 25.64 47.42 1.75
N TYR A 491 24.81 48.46 1.90
CA TYR A 491 25.07 49.57 2.81
C TYR A 491 24.91 49.16 4.28
N LEU A 492 23.87 48.39 4.61
CA LEU A 492 23.67 47.86 5.97
C LEU A 492 24.72 46.81 6.38
N GLY A 493 25.16 45.96 5.44
CA GLY A 493 26.21 44.97 5.71
C GLY A 493 27.53 45.62 6.14
N ARG A 494 27.94 46.69 5.45
CA ARG A 494 29.17 47.44 5.78
C ARG A 494 29.09 48.16 7.13
N GLN A 495 27.92 48.64 7.55
CA GLN A 495 27.75 49.26 8.86
C GLN A 495 27.88 48.24 10.00
N LEU A 496 27.29 47.04 9.85
CA LEU A 496 27.38 45.97 10.84
C LEU A 496 28.81 45.42 11.00
N GLU A 497 29.58 45.33 9.91
CA GLU A 497 31.00 44.95 9.94
C GLU A 497 31.89 46.03 10.58
N GLN A 498 31.56 47.31 10.40
CA GLN A 498 32.25 48.42 11.07
C GLN A 498 31.96 48.47 12.57
N ASP A 499 30.72 48.22 13.00
CA ASP A 499 30.35 48.21 14.42
C ASP A 499 30.96 47.02 15.19
N THR A 500 31.10 45.85 14.55
CA THR A 500 31.78 44.69 15.16
C THR A 500 33.31 44.78 15.16
N GLY A 501 33.89 45.62 14.29
CA GLY A 501 35.32 45.95 14.29
C GLY A 501 35.73 46.98 15.36
N ALA A 502 34.81 47.85 15.78
CA ALA A 502 35.08 48.92 16.74
C ALA A 502 35.23 48.42 18.20
N ASP A 503 34.69 47.24 18.54
CA ASP A 503 34.63 46.74 19.92
C ASP A 503 35.89 45.96 20.37
N LYS A 504 36.94 45.89 19.53
CA LYS A 504 38.23 45.26 19.87
C LYS A 504 39.35 46.25 20.21
N GLY A 505 39.03 47.53 20.40
CA GLY A 505 40.01 48.61 20.39
C GLY A 505 40.09 49.50 21.64
N VAL A 506 39.80 49.05 22.86
CA VAL A 506 40.14 49.84 24.07
C VAL A 506 40.65 48.96 25.21
N SER A 507 41.98 48.84 25.29
CA SER A 507 42.71 48.34 26.46
C SER A 507 43.41 49.49 27.17
N LYS A 508 43.10 49.63 28.46
CA LYS A 508 43.93 50.11 29.58
C LYS A 508 44.44 51.56 29.54
N GLY A 509 43.82 52.38 30.39
CA GLY A 509 44.45 53.54 31.04
C GLY A 509 43.82 53.72 32.41
N GLY A 510 44.55 53.42 33.48
CA GLY A 510 44.05 53.46 34.86
C GLY A 510 44.03 54.86 35.45
N SER A 511 43.23 55.04 36.52
CA SER A 511 43.61 55.80 37.71
C SER A 511 42.61 55.61 38.85
N GLN A 512 43.17 55.70 40.05
CA GLN A 512 42.73 55.31 41.38
C GLN A 512 41.69 56.24 42.05
N VAL A 513 40.80 55.61 42.84
CA VAL A 513 40.51 55.84 44.28
C VAL A 513 39.76 57.11 44.79
N ALA A 514 38.87 56.82 45.76
CA ALA A 514 38.23 57.63 46.81
C ALA A 514 37.00 58.46 46.40
N GLY A 515 35.86 58.46 47.10
CA GLY A 515 35.48 57.88 48.40
C GLY A 515 34.50 58.83 49.12
N LYS A 516 33.46 58.27 49.73
CA LYS A 516 32.49 58.87 50.70
C LYS A 516 31.46 59.85 50.11
N ALA A 517 30.20 59.91 50.56
CA ALA A 517 29.51 59.32 51.72
C ALA A 517 28.07 58.96 51.31
#